data_AF-A0A6M0F5Z2-F1
#
_entry.id   AF-A0A6M0F5Z2-F1
#
_cell.length_a   1.000
_cell.length_b   1.000
_cell.length_c   1.000
_cell.angle_alpha   90.00
_cell.angle_beta   90.00
_cell.angle_gamma   90.00
#
_symmetry.space_group_name_H-M   'P 1'
#
loop_
_entity.id
_entity.type
_entity.pdbx_description
1 polymer ?
#
loop_
_entity_poly.entity_id
_entity_poly.type
_entity_poly.pdbx_seq_one_letter_code
_entity_poly.pdbx_strand_id
1 'polypeptide(L)'
;MNSATLCQGQIRLRYGLVGLVVSLGLGLLSACDSPPLLDGSGTEGQPQLYSSGFELKILVGSALGHFCDDAIAAFNQTNPVLEDGSAFYATCEALGSGDVVSTILTQAEQLKSGSIQADDPVFPTLISVDGEIYHSQLNYRMEQLFPGQTYIPDITDAPLLASSPMVFMAQEDLAPGLQKTPSLFQSFVSAETHQDIDPESPPLTIHYVHTAPTRSNSGLQTLVTQFANVSGKRPEELTLDDVKSFTPQIQEIQQKITRYGTSTSSLAKSMAQNGPFWASVGSVYESSVI
;
A
#
# COMPACT_ATOMS: atom_id res chain seq x y z
N MET A 1 -8.29 18.69 -13.96
CA MET A 1 -8.40 17.22 -13.81
C MET A 1 -7.19 16.64 -14.54
N ASN A 2 -6.09 16.42 -13.81
CA ASN A 2 -4.87 15.84 -14.37
C ASN A 2 -5.00 14.33 -14.22
N SER A 3 -5.17 13.65 -15.34
CA SER A 3 -5.23 12.19 -15.40
C SER A 3 -3.84 11.63 -15.14
N ALA A 4 -3.72 10.70 -14.18
CA ALA A 4 -2.56 9.83 -14.09
C ALA A 4 -2.66 8.81 -15.24
N THR A 5 -1.66 8.78 -16.11
CA THR A 5 -1.60 7.83 -17.24
C THR A 5 -1.02 6.52 -16.75
N LEU A 6 -1.85 5.47 -16.75
CA LEU A 6 -1.43 4.09 -16.52
C LEU A 6 -0.94 3.47 -17.83
N CYS A 7 0.26 2.88 -17.80
CA CYS A 7 0.79 2.19 -18.96
C CYS A 7 0.29 0.74 -19.00
N GLN A 8 -0.87 0.54 -19.65
CA GLN A 8 -1.29 -0.76 -20.19
C GLN A 8 -1.55 -0.61 -21.70
N GLY A 9 -0.94 -1.47 -22.51
CA GLY A 9 -1.08 -1.45 -23.97
C GLY A 9 -2.52 -1.71 -24.41
N GLN A 10 -3.14 -0.73 -25.10
CA GLN A 10 -4.51 -0.86 -25.60
C GLN A 10 -4.58 -1.33 -27.06
N ILE A 11 -5.36 -2.39 -27.26
CA ILE A 11 -6.03 -2.72 -28.51
C ILE A 11 -7.23 -1.77 -28.67
N ARG A 12 -7.30 -1.07 -29.81
CA ARG A 12 -8.39 -0.17 -30.16
C ARG A 12 -9.64 -0.96 -30.54
N LEU A 13 -10.79 -0.55 -30.01
CA LEU A 13 -12.09 -0.76 -30.66
C LEU A 13 -12.88 0.55 -30.68
N ARG A 14 -13.19 0.98 -31.90
CA ARG A 14 -14.09 2.09 -32.23
C ARG A 14 -15.53 1.60 -32.11
N TYR A 15 -16.40 2.41 -31.51
CA TYR A 15 -17.81 2.49 -31.90
C TYR A 15 -18.28 3.93 -31.79
N GLY A 16 -19.01 4.38 -32.81
CA GLY A 16 -19.82 5.59 -32.76
C GLY A 16 -21.26 5.25 -33.13
N LEU A 17 -22.22 6.05 -32.67
CA LEU A 17 -23.36 6.63 -33.42
C LEU A 17 -24.34 7.33 -32.44
N VAL A 18 -24.77 8.54 -32.82
CA VAL A 18 -26.17 9.06 -32.91
C VAL A 18 -27.12 8.78 -31.71
N GLY A 19 -27.90 9.73 -31.15
CA GLY A 19 -28.21 11.12 -31.44
C GLY A 19 -29.51 11.54 -30.69
N LEU A 20 -29.68 12.86 -30.52
CA LEU A 20 -30.92 13.64 -30.31
C LEU A 20 -31.81 13.41 -29.05
N VAL A 21 -32.07 14.48 -28.28
CA VAL A 21 -33.35 15.25 -28.25
C VAL A 21 -33.17 16.45 -27.30
N VAL A 22 -33.44 17.64 -27.82
CA VAL A 22 -33.54 18.91 -27.07
C VAL A 22 -35.03 19.15 -26.80
N SER A 23 -35.37 19.40 -25.53
CA SER A 23 -36.66 19.98 -25.14
C SER A 23 -36.41 21.07 -24.10
N LEU A 24 -36.59 22.33 -24.52
CA LEU A 24 -36.76 23.49 -23.65
C LEU A 24 -38.20 23.54 -23.14
N GLY A 25 -38.38 23.85 -21.85
CA GLY A 25 -39.70 24.13 -21.26
C GLY A 25 -39.59 24.69 -19.85
N LEU A 26 -39.82 25.99 -19.75
CA LEU A 26 -39.71 26.90 -18.60
C LEU A 26 -40.25 26.40 -17.23
N GLY A 27 -39.46 26.69 -16.18
CA GLY A 27 -39.80 27.71 -15.18
C GLY A 27 -40.60 27.29 -13.96
N LEU A 28 -40.02 27.45 -12.76
CA LEU A 28 -40.54 28.33 -11.70
C LEU A 28 -39.49 28.54 -10.60
N LEU A 29 -39.51 29.76 -10.06
CA LEU A 29 -38.58 30.36 -9.11
C LEU A 29 -38.84 29.90 -7.66
N SER A 30 -37.77 29.61 -6.91
CA SER A 30 -37.66 29.89 -5.46
C SER A 30 -36.17 29.90 -5.10
N ALA A 31 -35.58 31.08 -4.92
CA ALA A 31 -35.34 31.72 -3.62
C ALA A 31 -33.91 31.43 -3.14
N CYS A 32 -33.12 32.51 -3.09
CA CYS A 32 -31.75 32.55 -2.62
C CYS A 32 -31.64 32.14 -1.16
N ASP A 33 -30.70 31.24 -0.86
CA ASP A 33 -29.78 31.40 0.26
C ASP A 33 -28.56 30.50 0.03
N SER A 34 -27.37 31.07 0.19
CA SER A 34 -26.11 30.36 0.26
C SER A 34 -25.16 31.24 1.07
N PRO A 35 -24.14 30.67 1.74
CA PRO A 35 -24.19 29.63 2.77
C PRO A 35 -23.40 30.10 4.02
N PRO A 36 -23.36 29.36 5.15
CA PRO A 36 -22.16 29.36 5.95
C PRO A 36 -21.18 28.33 5.37
N LEU A 37 -19.99 28.82 5.06
CA LEU A 37 -18.77 28.04 4.91
C LEU A 37 -18.60 27.13 6.14
N LEU A 38 -18.51 25.83 5.92
CA LEU A 38 -17.90 24.90 6.87
C LEU A 38 -16.73 24.24 6.18
N ASP A 39 -15.57 24.48 6.78
CA ASP A 39 -14.27 23.95 6.43
C ASP A 39 -14.29 22.42 6.28
N GLY A 40 -13.54 21.97 5.27
CA GLY A 40 -13.13 20.58 5.15
C GLY A 40 -12.26 20.18 6.33
N SER A 41 -12.86 19.43 7.25
CA SER A 41 -12.15 18.53 8.15
C SER A 41 -12.71 17.13 7.93
N GLY A 42 -11.81 16.16 7.81
CA GLY A 42 -12.16 14.79 7.48
C GLY A 42 -13.17 14.22 8.46
N THR A 43 -14.31 13.74 7.94
CA THR A 43 -15.11 12.78 8.66
C THR A 43 -14.37 11.46 8.66
N GLU A 44 -13.62 11.25 9.74
CA GLU A 44 -13.44 9.93 10.34
C GLU A 44 -14.80 9.22 10.32
N GLY A 45 -14.83 8.01 9.75
CA GLY A 45 -16.01 7.18 9.69
C GLY A 45 -16.58 7.01 11.09
N GLN A 46 -17.79 7.53 11.31
CA GLN A 46 -18.55 7.22 12.51
C GLN A 46 -18.70 5.69 12.59
N PRO A 47 -18.42 5.05 13.74
CA PRO A 47 -18.64 3.62 13.88
C PRO A 47 -20.13 3.36 13.74
N GLN A 48 -20.54 2.67 12.68
CA GLN A 48 -21.87 2.07 12.65
C GLN A 48 -21.95 1.10 13.82
N LEU A 49 -22.88 1.36 14.74
CA LEU A 49 -23.16 0.54 15.92
C LEU A 49 -23.70 -0.83 15.49
N TYR A 50 -22.82 -1.75 15.11
CA TYR A 50 -23.10 -3.19 15.07
C TYR A 50 -23.24 -3.67 16.52
N SER A 51 -24.43 -3.51 17.11
CA SER A 51 -24.62 -3.59 18.57
C SER A 51 -25.19 -4.90 19.10
N SER A 52 -25.00 -6.03 18.39
CA SER A 52 -25.30 -7.34 18.96
C SER A 52 -24.33 -8.43 18.49
N GLY A 53 -23.60 -9.03 19.43
CA GLY A 53 -22.67 -10.13 19.19
C GLY A 53 -21.25 -9.87 19.67
N PHE A 54 -20.37 -10.87 19.57
CA PHE A 54 -18.93 -10.68 19.82
C PHE A 54 -18.20 -10.21 18.56
N GLU A 55 -17.05 -9.56 18.75
CA GLU A 55 -16.25 -8.97 17.68
C GLU A 55 -15.22 -9.98 17.15
N LEU A 56 -15.15 -10.10 15.82
CA LEU A 56 -14.03 -10.70 15.09
C LEU A 56 -13.12 -9.58 14.59
N LYS A 57 -11.99 -9.37 15.27
CA LYS A 57 -11.03 -8.35 14.89
C LYS A 57 -10.11 -8.86 13.79
N ILE A 58 -10.08 -8.16 12.65
CA ILE A 58 -9.19 -8.47 11.53
C ILE A 58 -8.13 -7.38 11.40
N LEU A 59 -6.85 -7.77 11.40
CA LEU A 59 -5.73 -6.88 11.25
C LEU A 59 -5.02 -7.13 9.91
N VAL A 60 -5.05 -6.17 9.00
CA VAL A 60 -4.52 -6.33 7.64
C VAL A 60 -3.40 -5.34 7.30
N GLY A 61 -2.57 -5.73 6.33
CA GLY A 61 -1.67 -4.82 5.66
C GLY A 61 -2.42 -3.70 4.92
N SER A 62 -1.83 -2.50 4.93
CA SER A 62 -2.46 -1.28 4.42
C SER A 62 -2.90 -1.34 2.96
N ALA A 63 -2.29 -2.21 2.14
CA ALA A 63 -2.71 -2.37 0.74
C ALA A 63 -4.09 -3.03 0.62
N LEU A 64 -4.52 -3.79 1.63
CA LEU A 64 -5.83 -4.44 1.69
C LEU A 64 -6.90 -3.60 2.40
N GLY A 65 -6.57 -2.42 2.94
CA GLY A 65 -7.48 -1.65 3.80
C GLY A 65 -8.86 -1.40 3.19
N HIS A 66 -8.91 -0.77 2.01
CA HIS A 66 -10.19 -0.51 1.32
C HIS A 66 -10.98 -1.79 1.00
N PHE A 67 -10.30 -2.82 0.52
CA PHE A 67 -10.93 -4.11 0.26
C PHE A 67 -11.52 -4.73 1.54
N CYS A 68 -10.78 -4.66 2.63
CA CYS A 68 -11.19 -5.21 3.92
C CYS A 68 -12.40 -4.46 4.48
N ASP A 69 -12.38 -3.12 4.44
CA ASP A 69 -13.50 -2.29 4.88
C ASP A 69 -14.78 -2.62 4.11
N ASP A 70 -14.70 -2.69 2.77
CA ASP A 70 -15.84 -3.01 1.90
C ASP A 70 -16.34 -4.45 2.15
N ALA A 71 -15.43 -5.41 2.28
CA ALA A 71 -15.76 -6.81 2.55
C ALA A 71 -16.44 -6.99 3.91
N ILE A 72 -15.97 -6.30 4.94
CA ILE A 72 -16.56 -6.35 6.29
C ILE A 72 -17.91 -5.65 6.34
N ALA A 73 -18.06 -4.50 5.67
CA ALA A 73 -19.34 -3.83 5.55
C ALA A 73 -20.39 -4.73 4.88
N ALA A 74 -20.02 -5.45 3.81
CA ALA A 74 -20.90 -6.41 3.14
C ALA A 74 -21.17 -7.65 4.00
N PHE A 75 -20.14 -8.19 4.68
CA PHE A 75 -20.26 -9.36 5.55
C PHE A 75 -21.20 -9.10 6.73
N ASN A 76 -21.05 -7.97 7.42
CA ASN A 76 -21.89 -7.64 8.58
C ASN A 76 -23.36 -7.40 8.21
N GLN A 77 -23.68 -7.04 6.97
CA GLN A 77 -25.08 -6.94 6.49
C GLN A 77 -25.79 -8.31 6.44
N THR A 78 -25.04 -9.41 6.46
CA THR A 78 -25.61 -10.76 6.52
C THR A 78 -26.11 -11.15 7.92
N ASN A 79 -25.83 -10.33 8.94
CA ASN A 79 -26.10 -10.61 10.36
C ASN A 79 -25.57 -11.99 10.76
N PRO A 80 -24.24 -12.20 10.72
CA PRO A 80 -23.68 -13.52 10.83
C PRO A 80 -23.88 -14.09 12.23
N VAL A 81 -24.15 -15.41 12.28
CA VAL A 81 -24.39 -16.18 13.51
C VAL A 81 -23.56 -17.45 13.48
N LEU A 82 -23.14 -17.92 14.66
CA LEU A 82 -22.55 -19.24 14.84
C LEU A 82 -23.62 -20.34 14.70
N GLU A 83 -23.18 -21.60 14.64
CA GLU A 83 -24.08 -22.76 14.57
C GLU A 83 -25.05 -22.84 15.77
N ASP A 84 -24.66 -22.30 16.93
CA ASP A 84 -25.47 -22.23 18.15
C ASP A 84 -26.45 -21.04 18.17
N GLY A 85 -26.46 -20.21 17.13
CA GLY A 85 -27.28 -19.01 17.00
C GLY A 85 -26.68 -17.74 17.61
N SER A 86 -25.48 -17.80 18.18
CA SER A 86 -24.81 -16.62 18.73
C SER A 86 -24.41 -15.66 17.61
N ALA A 87 -24.85 -14.40 17.71
CA ALA A 87 -24.48 -13.36 16.76
C ALA A 87 -23.01 -12.94 16.94
N PHE A 88 -22.38 -12.55 15.84
CA PHE A 88 -21.08 -11.91 15.82
C PHE A 88 -21.01 -10.85 14.73
N TYR A 89 -19.95 -10.05 14.75
CA TYR A 89 -19.66 -9.08 13.69
C TYR A 89 -18.15 -9.00 13.50
N ALA A 90 -17.69 -8.55 12.35
CA ALA A 90 -16.29 -8.34 12.07
C ALA A 90 -15.93 -6.85 12.05
N THR A 91 -14.69 -6.54 12.40
CA THR A 91 -14.08 -5.22 12.22
C THR A 91 -12.76 -5.38 11.49
N CYS A 92 -12.34 -4.33 10.78
CA CYS A 92 -11.05 -4.29 10.10
C CYS A 92 -10.20 -3.14 10.59
N GLU A 93 -8.93 -3.42 10.85
CA GLU A 93 -7.89 -2.44 11.11
C GLU A 93 -6.77 -2.64 10.09
N ALA A 94 -6.39 -1.58 9.37
CA ALA A 94 -5.34 -1.63 8.37
C ALA A 94 -4.10 -0.86 8.83
N LEU A 95 -2.95 -1.55 8.91
CA LEU A 95 -1.66 -0.96 9.30
C LEU A 95 -0.58 -1.25 8.26
N GLY A 96 0.57 -0.57 8.33
CA GLY A 96 1.74 -1.02 7.58
C GLY A 96 2.09 -2.46 7.97
N SER A 97 2.50 -3.32 7.03
CA SER A 97 2.77 -4.74 7.37
C SER A 97 3.83 -4.93 8.45
N GLY A 98 4.82 -4.04 8.55
CA GLY A 98 5.77 -4.06 9.66
C GLY A 98 5.15 -3.64 10.99
N ASP A 99 4.17 -2.74 10.96
CA ASP A 99 3.39 -2.37 12.14
C ASP A 99 2.44 -3.52 12.55
N VAL A 100 1.84 -4.26 11.60
CA VAL A 100 1.08 -5.50 11.88
C VAL A 100 1.97 -6.50 12.61
N VAL A 101 3.14 -6.82 12.05
CA VAL A 101 4.11 -7.74 12.66
C VAL A 101 4.52 -7.26 14.05
N SER A 102 4.83 -5.97 14.21
CA SER A 102 5.23 -5.39 15.50
C SER A 102 4.13 -5.49 16.55
N THR A 103 2.87 -5.25 16.16
CA THR A 103 1.70 -5.39 17.03
C THR A 103 1.56 -6.83 17.52
N ILE A 104 1.60 -7.81 16.61
CA ILE A 104 1.49 -9.23 16.99
C ILE A 104 2.63 -9.66 17.89
N LEU A 105 3.88 -9.27 17.57
CA LEU A 105 5.04 -9.62 18.40
C LEU A 105 4.96 -8.99 19.79
N THR A 106 4.47 -7.76 19.90
CA THR A 106 4.27 -7.10 21.20
C THR A 106 3.24 -7.84 22.04
N GLN A 107 2.11 -8.23 21.46
CA GLN A 107 1.08 -9.02 22.15
C GLN A 107 1.61 -10.41 22.54
N ALA A 108 2.38 -11.05 21.65
CA ALA A 108 3.02 -12.34 21.89
C ALA A 108 4.02 -12.28 23.07
N GLU A 109 4.80 -11.19 23.18
CA GLU A 109 5.68 -10.93 24.33
C GLU A 109 4.89 -10.73 25.62
N GLN A 110 3.78 -9.97 25.59
CA GLN A 110 2.89 -9.76 26.73
C GLN A 110 2.23 -11.07 27.18
N LEU A 111 1.84 -11.94 26.25
CA LEU A 111 1.33 -13.28 26.56
C LEU A 111 2.42 -14.12 27.23
N LYS A 112 3.65 -14.12 26.69
CA LYS A 112 4.79 -14.84 27.27
C LYS A 112 5.12 -14.37 28.68
N SER A 113 4.97 -13.07 28.98
CA SER A 113 5.19 -12.52 30.32
C SER A 113 4.00 -12.70 31.27
N GLY A 114 2.85 -13.18 30.77
CA GLY A 114 1.61 -13.30 31.54
C GLY A 114 0.88 -11.98 31.79
N SER A 115 1.24 -10.92 31.06
CA SER A 115 0.60 -9.60 31.16
C SER A 115 -0.78 -9.57 30.50
N ILE A 116 -1.01 -10.45 29.51
CA ILE A 116 -2.31 -10.71 28.89
C ILE A 116 -2.55 -12.23 28.84
N GLN A 117 -3.80 -12.63 28.66
CA GLN A 117 -4.18 -14.04 28.50
C GLN A 117 -4.34 -14.41 27.02
N ALA A 118 -4.41 -15.70 26.71
CA ALA A 118 -4.53 -16.18 25.34
C ALA A 118 -5.88 -15.82 24.68
N ASP A 119 -6.91 -15.60 25.49
CA ASP A 119 -8.26 -15.18 25.09
C ASP A 119 -8.48 -13.65 25.23
N ASP A 120 -7.40 -12.89 25.46
CA ASP A 120 -7.48 -11.44 25.57
C ASP A 120 -7.94 -10.83 24.23
N PRO A 121 -8.97 -9.95 24.22
CA PRO A 121 -9.53 -9.37 23.00
C PRO A 121 -8.55 -8.46 22.24
N VAL A 122 -7.38 -8.16 22.80
CA VAL A 122 -6.32 -7.43 22.09
C VAL A 122 -5.78 -8.22 20.89
N PHE A 123 -5.82 -9.56 20.94
CA PHE A 123 -5.39 -10.40 19.83
C PHE A 123 -6.38 -10.31 18.66
N PRO A 124 -5.91 -10.02 17.43
CA PRO A 124 -6.76 -10.14 16.28
C PRO A 124 -7.09 -11.60 16.01
N THR A 125 -8.32 -11.86 15.55
CA THR A 125 -8.76 -13.19 15.14
C THR A 125 -8.15 -13.61 13.82
N LEU A 126 -7.97 -12.64 12.90
CA LEU A 126 -7.36 -12.86 11.59
C LEU A 126 -6.29 -11.81 11.35
N ILE A 127 -5.17 -12.25 10.78
CA ILE A 127 -4.09 -11.37 10.33
C ILE A 127 -3.84 -11.56 8.84
N SER A 128 -3.47 -10.47 8.17
CA SER A 128 -2.94 -10.50 6.82
C SER A 128 -1.83 -9.46 6.70
N VAL A 129 -0.76 -9.80 5.98
CA VAL A 129 0.33 -8.88 5.67
C VAL A 129 0.45 -8.73 4.16
N ASP A 130 0.87 -7.55 3.72
CA ASP A 130 1.16 -7.28 2.32
C ASP A 130 2.47 -8.03 2.01
N GLY A 131 2.42 -9.21 1.38
CA GLY A 131 3.59 -9.93 0.88
C GLY A 131 4.37 -10.80 1.88
N GLU A 132 5.22 -11.65 1.32
CA GLU A 132 5.88 -12.77 2.02
C GLU A 132 7.02 -12.36 2.96
N ILE A 133 7.63 -11.19 2.75
CA ILE A 133 8.81 -10.77 3.54
C ILE A 133 8.43 -10.56 5.01
N TYR A 134 7.31 -9.86 5.27
CA TYR A 134 6.83 -9.63 6.63
C TYR A 134 6.22 -10.89 7.26
N HIS A 135 5.61 -11.77 6.47
CA HIS A 135 5.16 -13.08 6.96
C HIS A 135 6.36 -13.93 7.40
N SER A 136 7.40 -14.02 6.56
CA SER A 136 8.66 -14.70 6.91
C SER A 136 9.28 -14.14 8.18
N GLN A 137 9.29 -12.81 8.32
CA GLN A 137 9.81 -12.14 9.52
C GLN A 137 8.97 -12.48 10.76
N LEU A 138 7.64 -12.50 10.65
CA LEU A 138 6.75 -12.87 11.73
C LEU A 138 7.00 -14.31 12.18
N ASN A 139 7.05 -15.28 11.25
CA ASN A 139 7.35 -16.67 11.54
C ASN A 139 8.69 -16.81 12.28
N TYR A 140 9.74 -16.19 11.74
CA TYR A 140 11.06 -16.22 12.36
C TYR A 140 11.06 -15.67 13.79
N ARG A 141 10.42 -14.52 14.02
CA ARG A 141 10.40 -13.87 15.33
C ARG A 141 9.51 -14.60 16.33
N MET A 142 8.39 -15.16 15.88
CA MET A 142 7.53 -16.01 16.71
C MET A 142 8.24 -17.29 17.15
N GLU A 143 9.02 -17.93 16.28
CA GLU A 143 9.85 -19.09 16.65
C GLU A 143 10.89 -18.73 17.72
N GLN A 144 11.47 -17.52 17.69
CA GLN A 144 12.36 -17.07 18.76
C GLN A 144 11.63 -16.84 20.09
N LEU A 145 10.38 -16.38 20.05
CA LEU A 145 9.57 -16.15 21.25
C LEU A 145 9.03 -17.46 21.84
N PHE A 146 8.58 -18.37 20.99
CA PHE A 146 7.94 -19.63 21.35
C PHE A 146 8.50 -20.80 20.53
N PRO A 147 9.72 -21.27 20.84
CA PRO A 147 10.37 -22.30 20.04
C PRO A 147 9.54 -23.58 19.92
N GLY A 148 9.39 -24.07 18.68
CA GLY A 148 8.62 -25.27 18.34
C GLY A 148 7.11 -25.12 18.41
N GLN A 149 6.57 -23.91 18.59
CA GLN A 149 5.13 -23.65 18.52
C GLN A 149 4.73 -23.11 17.15
N THR A 150 3.74 -23.73 16.53
CA THR A 150 3.24 -23.32 15.20
C THR A 150 2.06 -22.36 15.34
N TYR A 151 2.31 -21.17 15.89
CA TYR A 151 1.26 -20.15 16.04
C TYR A 151 0.89 -19.48 14.72
N ILE A 152 1.87 -19.32 13.83
CA ILE A 152 1.68 -18.71 12.52
C ILE A 152 1.92 -19.80 11.47
N PRO A 153 0.99 -20.01 10.53
CA PRO A 153 1.15 -21.00 9.48
C PRO A 153 2.33 -20.66 8.55
N ASP A 154 2.82 -21.67 7.85
CA ASP A 154 3.79 -21.48 6.78
C ASP A 154 3.17 -20.65 5.64
N ILE A 155 4.02 -19.93 4.91
CA ILE A 155 3.59 -19.06 3.80
C ILE A 155 2.82 -19.85 2.73
N THR A 156 3.20 -21.11 2.49
CA THR A 156 2.53 -21.99 1.53
C THR A 156 1.11 -22.38 1.93
N ASP A 157 0.80 -22.27 3.23
CA ASP A 157 -0.51 -22.60 3.78
C ASP A 157 -1.38 -21.34 3.97
N ALA A 158 -0.79 -20.15 3.85
CA ALA A 158 -1.52 -18.89 3.87
C ALA A 158 -2.13 -18.57 2.49
N PRO A 159 -3.44 -18.35 2.39
CA PRO A 159 -4.08 -18.07 1.12
C PRO A 159 -3.67 -16.71 0.57
N LEU A 160 -3.29 -16.67 -0.72
CA LEU A 160 -3.08 -15.42 -1.44
C LEU A 160 -4.44 -14.74 -1.69
N LEU A 161 -4.68 -13.61 -1.01
CA LEU A 161 -5.91 -12.84 -1.18
C LEU A 161 -5.90 -11.94 -2.42
N ALA A 162 -4.76 -11.30 -2.68
CA ALA A 162 -4.58 -10.38 -3.81
C ALA A 162 -3.10 -10.32 -4.21
N SER A 163 -2.83 -9.92 -5.45
CA SER A 163 -1.49 -9.67 -5.95
C SER A 163 -1.44 -8.31 -6.63
N SER A 164 -0.41 -7.52 -6.33
CA SER A 164 -0.14 -6.27 -7.02
C SER A 164 1.37 -6.10 -7.20
N PRO A 165 1.86 -5.94 -8.44
CA PRO A 165 3.28 -5.72 -8.67
C PRO A 165 3.72 -4.35 -8.15
N MET A 166 5.01 -4.25 -7.81
CA MET A 166 5.65 -2.95 -7.59
C MET A 166 5.95 -2.30 -8.95
N VAL A 167 5.63 -1.01 -9.06
CA VAL A 167 5.82 -0.20 -10.26
C VAL A 167 6.47 1.14 -9.90
N PHE A 168 7.02 1.80 -10.93
CA PHE A 168 7.41 3.20 -10.80
C PHE A 168 6.25 4.10 -11.25
N MET A 169 5.72 4.89 -10.33
CA MET A 169 4.79 5.97 -10.61
C MET A 169 5.57 7.23 -10.97
N ALA A 170 5.20 7.89 -12.06
CA ALA A 170 5.77 9.16 -12.50
C ALA A 170 4.70 9.97 -13.26
N GLN A 171 4.99 11.25 -13.52
CA GLN A 171 4.16 12.07 -14.42
C GLN A 171 4.31 11.61 -15.87
N GLU A 172 3.30 11.91 -16.69
CA GLU A 172 3.21 11.45 -18.08
C GLU A 172 4.40 11.87 -18.94
N ASP A 173 4.97 13.06 -18.71
CA ASP A 173 6.12 13.60 -19.43
C ASP A 173 7.46 12.95 -19.04
N LEU A 174 7.54 12.34 -17.85
CA LEU A 174 8.72 11.61 -17.36
C LEU A 174 8.68 10.12 -17.71
N ALA A 175 7.48 9.54 -17.83
CA ALA A 175 7.28 8.11 -18.00
C ALA A 175 8.04 7.49 -19.20
N PRO A 176 8.11 8.10 -20.40
CA PRO A 176 8.79 7.50 -21.54
C PRO A 176 10.29 7.25 -21.30
N GLY A 177 11.00 8.18 -20.65
CA GLY A 177 12.43 8.02 -20.35
C GLY A 177 12.68 6.91 -19.32
N LEU A 178 11.85 6.84 -18.30
CA LEU A 178 11.92 5.80 -17.27
C LEU A 178 11.62 4.41 -17.86
N GLN A 179 10.64 4.28 -18.75
CA GLN A 179 10.25 3.00 -19.36
C GLN A 179 11.30 2.38 -20.26
N LYS A 180 12.08 3.20 -20.98
CA LYS A 180 13.17 2.71 -21.85
C LYS A 180 14.36 2.20 -21.04
N THR A 181 14.42 2.47 -19.74
CA THR A 181 15.58 2.21 -18.87
C THR A 181 15.47 0.82 -18.21
N PRO A 182 16.28 -0.18 -18.59
CA PRO A 182 16.11 -1.56 -18.12
C PRO A 182 16.44 -1.76 -16.64
N SER A 183 17.25 -0.89 -16.04
CA SER A 183 17.70 -0.99 -14.64
C SER A 183 17.69 0.39 -13.99
N LEU A 184 16.47 0.87 -13.72
CA LEU A 184 16.28 2.24 -13.26
C LEU A 184 16.98 2.55 -11.93
N PHE A 185 17.05 1.59 -11.01
CA PHE A 185 17.78 1.79 -9.75
C PHE A 185 19.28 1.91 -9.96
N GLN A 186 19.87 1.19 -10.92
CA GLN A 186 21.28 1.42 -11.31
C GLN A 186 21.47 2.83 -11.85
N SER A 187 20.56 3.33 -12.70
CA SER A 187 20.63 4.70 -13.22
C SER A 187 20.52 5.75 -12.10
N PHE A 188 19.67 5.52 -11.10
CA PHE A 188 19.53 6.42 -9.94
C PHE A 188 20.78 6.53 -9.07
N VAL A 189 21.78 5.65 -9.21
CA VAL A 189 23.05 5.77 -8.48
C VAL A 189 23.78 7.05 -8.89
N SER A 190 23.78 7.41 -10.18
CA SER A 190 24.56 8.54 -10.70
C SER A 190 23.74 9.65 -11.36
N ALA A 191 22.50 9.38 -11.75
CA ALA A 191 21.65 10.39 -12.38
C ALA A 191 21.18 11.42 -11.35
N GLU A 192 21.35 12.71 -11.62
CA GLU A 192 20.82 13.79 -10.77
C GLU A 192 19.49 14.34 -11.32
N THR A 193 19.32 14.24 -12.64
CA THR A 193 18.16 14.70 -13.39
C THR A 193 17.60 13.60 -14.26
N HIS A 194 16.34 13.74 -14.68
CA HIS A 194 15.73 12.82 -15.65
C HIS A 194 16.43 12.85 -17.02
N GLN A 195 17.13 13.94 -17.36
CA GLN A 195 17.95 14.02 -18.57
C GLN A 195 19.22 13.17 -18.52
N ASP A 196 19.74 12.89 -17.33
CA ASP A 196 20.88 11.96 -17.17
C ASP A 196 20.46 10.51 -17.45
N ILE A 197 19.15 10.23 -17.44
CA ILE A 197 18.56 8.91 -17.74
C ILE A 197 18.16 8.83 -19.23
N ASP A 198 17.38 9.79 -19.72
CA ASP A 198 17.02 9.92 -21.13
C ASP A 198 17.14 11.40 -21.54
N PRO A 199 18.03 11.77 -22.49
CA PRO A 199 18.22 13.14 -22.95
C PRO A 199 16.95 13.84 -23.47
N GLU A 200 15.93 13.07 -23.89
CA GLU A 200 14.63 13.61 -24.32
C GLU A 200 13.70 13.96 -23.16
N SER A 201 14.05 13.57 -21.92
CA SER A 201 13.26 13.86 -20.73
C SER A 201 13.33 15.33 -20.32
N PRO A 202 12.34 15.83 -19.56
CA PRO A 202 12.42 17.10 -18.87
C PRO A 202 13.71 17.26 -18.01
N PRO A 203 14.32 18.46 -17.94
CA PRO A 203 15.50 18.74 -17.11
C PRO A 203 15.14 18.89 -15.62
N LEU A 204 14.39 17.93 -15.08
CA LEU A 204 13.93 17.92 -13.69
C LEU A 204 14.88 17.11 -12.83
N THR A 205 15.21 17.62 -11.64
CA THR A 205 15.91 16.86 -10.61
C THR A 205 15.10 15.62 -10.22
N ILE A 206 15.80 14.51 -9.96
CA ILE A 206 15.19 13.28 -9.47
C ILE A 206 14.83 13.47 -7.99
N HIS A 207 13.55 13.75 -7.75
CA HIS A 207 12.94 13.60 -6.44
C HIS A 207 12.26 12.24 -6.37
N TYR A 208 12.88 11.32 -5.65
CA TYR A 208 12.40 9.95 -5.51
C TYR A 208 11.61 9.78 -4.21
N VAL A 209 10.65 8.85 -4.18
CA VAL A 209 9.92 8.48 -2.95
C VAL A 209 9.59 6.99 -2.91
N HIS A 210 9.51 6.44 -1.70
CA HIS A 210 8.85 5.17 -1.39
C HIS A 210 8.36 5.21 0.06
N THR A 211 7.65 4.19 0.53
CA THR A 211 7.20 4.12 1.92
C THR A 211 8.35 3.73 2.87
N ALA A 212 8.20 3.97 4.17
CA ALA A 212 9.24 3.62 5.14
C ALA A 212 9.50 2.09 5.17
N PRO A 213 10.73 1.59 4.89
CA PRO A 213 11.00 0.15 4.80
C PRO A 213 10.76 -0.63 6.09
N THR A 214 10.86 0.02 7.24
CA THR A 214 10.66 -0.60 8.56
C THR A 214 9.19 -0.74 8.95
N ARG A 215 8.27 -0.11 8.19
CA ARG A 215 6.84 -0.07 8.52
C ARG A 215 5.96 -0.62 7.41
N SER A 216 6.36 -0.46 6.15
CA SER A 216 5.55 -0.80 4.99
C SER A 216 6.25 -1.83 4.10
N ASN A 217 5.49 -2.81 3.62
CA ASN A 217 6.02 -3.82 2.70
C ASN A 217 6.51 -3.23 1.38
N SER A 218 5.81 -2.25 0.80
CA SER A 218 6.26 -1.62 -0.45
C SER A 218 7.63 -0.97 -0.28
N GLY A 219 7.91 -0.38 0.89
CA GLY A 219 9.20 0.23 1.21
C GLY A 219 10.29 -0.81 1.37
N LEU A 220 9.99 -1.92 2.04
CA LEU A 220 10.94 -3.02 2.21
C LEU A 220 11.23 -3.72 0.88
N GLN A 221 10.21 -4.04 0.10
CA GLN A 221 10.34 -4.59 -1.25
C GLN A 221 11.13 -3.65 -2.16
N THR A 222 10.88 -2.35 -2.08
CA THR A 222 11.66 -1.33 -2.80
C THR A 222 13.13 -1.42 -2.44
N LEU A 223 13.46 -1.47 -1.15
CA LEU A 223 14.84 -1.53 -0.69
C LEU A 223 15.53 -2.85 -1.13
N VAL A 224 14.85 -3.98 -1.00
CA VAL A 224 15.35 -5.27 -1.50
C VAL A 224 15.57 -5.23 -3.01
N THR A 225 14.65 -4.62 -3.75
CA THR A 225 14.74 -4.48 -5.21
C THR A 225 15.90 -3.56 -5.62
N GLN A 226 16.19 -2.51 -4.85
CA GLN A 226 17.36 -1.67 -5.06
C GLN A 226 18.65 -2.48 -4.94
N PHE A 227 18.80 -3.28 -3.88
CA PHE A 227 19.96 -4.17 -3.73
C PHE A 227 20.05 -5.22 -4.85
N ALA A 228 18.93 -5.85 -5.22
CA ALA A 228 18.89 -6.81 -6.32
C ALA A 228 19.34 -6.17 -7.64
N ASN A 229 18.78 -4.99 -7.98
CA ASN A 229 19.10 -4.33 -9.23
C ASN A 229 20.54 -3.83 -9.26
N VAL A 230 21.03 -3.20 -8.20
CA VAL A 230 22.41 -2.68 -8.15
C VAL A 230 23.45 -3.78 -8.12
N SER A 231 23.17 -4.91 -7.45
CA SER A 231 24.07 -6.08 -7.45
C SER A 231 24.01 -6.91 -8.72
N GLY A 232 22.96 -6.76 -9.52
CA GLY A 232 22.69 -7.60 -10.69
C GLY A 232 22.24 -9.03 -10.33
N LYS A 233 21.89 -9.29 -9.06
CA LYS A 233 21.42 -10.59 -8.56
C LYS A 233 19.90 -10.63 -8.46
N ARG A 234 19.34 -11.83 -8.49
CA ARG A 234 17.92 -12.02 -8.13
C ARG A 234 17.72 -11.81 -6.62
N PRO A 235 16.55 -11.36 -6.15
CA PRO A 235 16.31 -11.14 -4.73
C PRO A 235 16.65 -12.34 -3.83
N GLU A 236 16.34 -13.56 -4.27
CA GLU A 236 16.62 -14.83 -3.56
C GLU A 236 18.10 -15.24 -3.58
N GLU A 237 18.92 -14.59 -4.41
CA GLU A 237 20.38 -14.81 -4.50
C GLU A 237 21.17 -13.76 -3.68
N LEU A 238 20.48 -12.77 -3.11
CA LEU A 238 21.11 -11.75 -2.27
C LEU A 238 21.63 -12.35 -0.97
N THR A 239 22.85 -11.95 -0.60
CA THR A 239 23.51 -12.33 0.64
C THR A 239 23.77 -11.11 1.53
N LEU A 240 24.11 -11.35 2.80
CA LEU A 240 24.53 -10.26 3.71
C LEU A 240 25.78 -9.52 3.21
N ASP A 241 26.66 -10.20 2.47
CA ASP A 241 27.86 -9.56 1.92
C ASP A 241 27.53 -8.68 0.71
N ASP A 242 26.50 -9.02 -0.07
CA ASP A 242 25.96 -8.12 -1.11
C ASP A 242 25.39 -6.86 -0.48
N VAL A 243 24.61 -6.99 0.60
CA VAL A 243 24.05 -5.84 1.33
C VAL A 243 25.17 -4.91 1.80
N LYS A 244 26.23 -5.44 2.43
CA LYS A 244 27.37 -4.63 2.87
C LYS A 244 28.10 -3.97 1.69
N SER A 245 28.33 -4.72 0.61
CA SER A 245 29.12 -4.27 -0.53
C SER A 245 28.45 -3.16 -1.34
N PHE A 246 27.11 -3.23 -1.47
CA PHE A 246 26.33 -2.29 -2.28
C PHE A 246 25.66 -1.18 -1.47
N THR A 247 25.83 -1.17 -0.14
CA THR A 247 25.30 -0.11 0.73
C THR A 247 25.65 1.30 0.24
N PRO A 248 26.89 1.63 -0.21
CA PRO A 248 27.20 2.97 -0.70
C PRO A 248 26.33 3.41 -1.89
N GLN A 249 26.13 2.54 -2.88
CA GLN A 249 25.28 2.84 -4.03
C GLN A 249 23.81 2.98 -3.63
N ILE A 250 23.35 2.15 -2.68
CA ILE A 250 21.99 2.30 -2.14
C ILE A 250 21.86 3.64 -1.43
N GLN A 251 22.87 4.10 -0.68
CA GLN A 251 22.85 5.43 -0.07
C GLN A 251 22.74 6.55 -1.11
N GLU A 252 23.39 6.44 -2.28
CA GLU A 252 23.22 7.43 -3.36
C GLU A 252 21.78 7.50 -3.91
N ILE A 253 21.09 6.36 -3.98
CA ILE A 253 19.67 6.32 -4.35
C ILE A 253 18.82 6.91 -3.21
N GLN A 254 19.11 6.53 -1.96
CA GLN A 254 18.34 6.97 -0.79
C GLN A 254 18.49 8.48 -0.52
N GLN A 255 19.62 9.10 -0.88
CA GLN A 255 19.81 10.56 -0.80
C GLN A 255 18.84 11.34 -1.69
N LYS A 256 18.29 10.72 -2.75
CA LYS A 256 17.28 11.32 -3.63
C LYS A 256 15.87 11.24 -3.06
N ILE A 257 15.70 10.52 -1.95
CA ILE A 257 14.40 10.38 -1.28
C ILE A 257 14.06 11.68 -0.57
N THR A 258 12.98 12.32 -1.02
CA THR A 258 12.52 13.55 -0.38
C THR A 258 11.71 13.25 0.87
N ARG A 259 10.98 12.12 0.89
CA ARG A 259 10.05 11.72 1.96
C ARG A 259 9.82 10.21 1.96
N TYR A 260 9.51 9.67 3.13
CA TYR A 260 8.94 8.34 3.27
C TYR A 260 7.42 8.42 3.48
N GLY A 261 6.67 7.70 2.65
CA GLY A 261 5.22 7.52 2.85
C GLY A 261 4.92 6.59 4.03
N THR A 262 3.79 6.81 4.70
CA THR A 262 3.28 5.90 5.75
C THR A 262 2.57 4.69 5.14
N SER A 263 1.93 4.86 3.98
CA SER A 263 1.35 3.78 3.18
C SER A 263 1.52 4.05 1.69
N THR A 264 1.45 2.99 0.88
CA THR A 264 1.62 3.11 -0.58
C THR A 264 0.53 3.98 -1.19
N SER A 265 -0.72 3.78 -0.78
CA SER A 265 -1.87 4.50 -1.31
C SER A 265 -1.84 6.00 -0.94
N SER A 266 -1.44 6.34 0.29
CA SER A 266 -1.29 7.74 0.70
C SER A 266 -0.12 8.43 -0.03
N LEU A 267 0.97 7.69 -0.28
CA LEU A 267 2.10 8.19 -1.05
C LEU A 267 1.72 8.48 -2.49
N ALA A 268 1.06 7.54 -3.19
CA ALA A 268 0.63 7.71 -4.57
C ALA A 268 -0.34 8.91 -4.72
N LYS A 269 -1.33 9.04 -3.82
CA LYS A 269 -2.23 10.20 -3.77
C LYS A 269 -1.46 11.51 -3.58
N SER A 270 -0.48 11.53 -2.66
CA SER A 270 0.34 12.72 -2.41
C SER A 270 1.18 13.11 -3.63
N MET A 271 1.75 12.13 -4.34
CA MET A 271 2.49 12.37 -5.58
C MET A 271 1.59 13.01 -6.65
N ALA A 272 0.40 12.45 -6.87
CA ALA A 272 -0.56 12.97 -7.85
C ALA A 272 -1.02 14.39 -7.52
N GLN A 273 -1.24 14.69 -6.24
CA GLN A 273 -1.70 15.99 -5.77
C GLN A 273 -0.63 17.09 -5.84
N ASN A 274 0.62 16.76 -5.49
CA ASN A 274 1.68 17.76 -5.32
C ASN A 274 2.60 17.91 -6.54
N GLY A 275 2.58 16.97 -7.48
CA GLY A 275 3.33 17.06 -8.73
C GLY A 275 4.83 16.78 -8.62
N PRO A 276 5.58 16.93 -9.73
CA PRO A 276 6.92 16.37 -9.90
C PRO A 276 8.00 17.05 -9.05
N PHE A 277 7.81 18.30 -8.65
CA PHE A 277 8.72 18.98 -7.72
C PHE A 277 8.64 18.44 -6.29
N TRP A 278 7.50 17.85 -5.92
CA TRP A 278 7.33 17.19 -4.62
C TRP A 278 7.89 15.76 -4.64
N ALA A 279 7.55 15.01 -5.70
CA ALA A 279 8.14 13.74 -6.07
C ALA A 279 7.96 13.50 -7.57
N SER A 280 9.08 13.35 -8.26
CA SER A 280 9.12 13.15 -9.71
C SER A 280 8.91 11.68 -10.10
N VAL A 281 9.32 10.76 -9.23
CA VAL A 281 9.21 9.31 -9.41
C VAL A 281 9.04 8.64 -8.06
N GLY A 282 8.25 7.58 -7.99
CA GLY A 282 8.02 6.85 -6.75
C GLY A 282 7.85 5.36 -6.99
N SER A 283 8.27 4.54 -6.03
CA SER A 283 8.02 3.10 -6.07
C SER A 283 6.79 2.77 -5.24
N VAL A 284 5.77 2.23 -5.91
CA VAL A 284 4.43 1.99 -5.35
C VAL A 284 3.88 0.67 -5.89
N TYR A 285 2.76 0.20 -5.33
CA TYR A 285 1.99 -0.91 -5.89
C TYR A 285 1.17 -0.40 -7.07
N GLU A 286 1.03 -1.23 -8.10
CA GLU A 286 0.17 -0.95 -9.25
C GLU A 286 -1.27 -0.64 -8.82
N SER A 287 -1.79 -1.37 -7.83
CA SER A 287 -3.14 -1.17 -7.28
C SER A 287 -3.34 0.20 -6.59
N SER A 288 -2.25 0.92 -6.28
CA SER A 288 -2.33 2.27 -5.72
C SER A 288 -2.40 3.37 -6.78
N VAL A 289 -2.23 3.01 -8.05
CA VAL A 289 -2.18 3.94 -9.19
C VAL A 289 -3.38 3.77 -10.13
N ILE A 290 -4.05 2.62 -10.10
CA ILE A 290 -5.27 2.30 -10.89
C ILE A 290 -6.52 2.83 -10.20
#